data_AF-A0A379N4E8-F1
#
_entry.id   AF-A0A379N4E8-F1
#
_cell.length_a   1.000
_cell.length_b   1.000
_cell.length_c   1.000
_cell.angle_alpha   90.00
_cell.angle_beta   90.00
_cell.angle_gamma   90.00
#
_symmetry.space_group_name_H-M   'P 1'
#
loop_
_entity.id
_entity.type
_entity.pdbx_description
1 polymer ?
#
loop_
_entity_poly.entity_id
_entity_poly.type
_entity_poly.pdbx_seq_one_letter_code
_entity_poly.pdbx_strand_id
1 'polypeptide(L)'
;MRLYRDLSVGRKLAVSAGLTLLLLGMLPAVTWQEAGNIARQEDEFSGANRASLRLNDLSGKVQSVPALALTLRDAQTGDAVRDAEARARQLLRQAEEQGPALLRELPEALQARLAEMPTLLRDYAGAVDEMAENRLRLLQARDGRFYPISAAIDQTMESVLSAVEFDTDSNSAATELRERMASFQNAVNDIRFGLQRFLATQDAQQTRRIRSAIAKQRVHLQSALSVPMAERLKEDVRKAGQLAAELVAATDEILGAGEALEGIMAQRIQPGA
;
A
#
# COMPACT_ATOMS: atom_id res chain seq x y z
N MET A 1 80.91 -8.38 22.73
CA MET A 1 81.09 -9.80 23.11
C MET A 1 82.17 -10.03 24.18
N ARG A 2 82.42 -9.09 25.12
CA ARG A 2 83.44 -9.32 26.19
C ARG A 2 82.90 -10.03 27.43
N LEU A 3 81.60 -9.89 27.75
CA LEU A 3 80.97 -10.50 28.92
C LEU A 3 80.87 -12.05 28.88
N TYR A 4 80.91 -12.66 27.71
CA TYR A 4 80.81 -14.13 27.57
C TYR A 4 82.16 -14.85 27.54
N ARG A 5 83.28 -14.13 27.49
CA ARG A 5 84.59 -14.75 27.28
C ARG A 5 85.12 -15.43 28.56
N ASP A 6 84.88 -14.82 29.72
CA ASP A 6 85.46 -15.24 31.02
C ASP A 6 84.54 -16.12 31.90
N LEU A 7 83.40 -16.57 31.37
CA LEU A 7 82.52 -17.52 32.08
C LEU A 7 83.05 -18.95 31.93
N SER A 8 83.09 -19.70 33.03
CA SER A 8 83.43 -21.13 33.02
C SER A 8 82.47 -21.91 32.11
N VAL A 9 82.97 -22.99 31.49
CA VAL A 9 82.21 -23.79 30.50
C VAL A 9 80.84 -24.22 31.05
N GLY A 10 80.76 -24.56 32.34
CA GLY A 10 79.50 -24.90 33.01
C GLY A 10 78.49 -23.75 33.11
N ARG A 11 78.95 -22.49 33.31
CA ARG A 11 78.05 -21.32 33.33
C ARG A 11 77.57 -20.95 31.93
N LYS A 12 78.39 -21.16 30.89
CA LYS A 12 77.97 -20.98 29.49
C LYS A 12 76.87 -21.97 29.11
N LEU A 13 77.02 -23.23 29.51
CA LEU A 13 75.99 -24.26 29.33
C LEU A 13 74.72 -23.98 30.14
N ALA A 14 74.84 -23.49 31.37
CA ALA A 14 73.68 -23.12 32.18
C ALA A 14 72.92 -21.91 31.61
N VAL A 15 73.63 -20.91 31.08
CA VAL A 15 73.00 -19.76 30.42
C VAL A 15 72.35 -20.17 29.10
N SER A 16 72.99 -21.04 28.30
CA SER A 16 72.35 -21.55 27.08
C SER A 16 71.12 -22.40 27.41
N ALA A 17 71.22 -23.33 28.37
CA ALA A 17 70.10 -24.16 28.79
C ALA A 17 68.95 -23.32 29.39
N GLY A 18 69.29 -22.32 30.21
CA GLY A 18 68.32 -21.37 30.76
C GLY A 18 67.63 -20.55 29.68
N LEU A 19 68.37 -20.04 28.70
CA LEU A 19 67.81 -19.31 27.56
C LEU A 19 66.91 -20.21 26.71
N THR A 20 67.32 -21.47 26.46
CA THR A 20 66.51 -22.43 25.72
C THR A 20 65.20 -22.73 26.45
N LEU A 21 65.23 -22.94 27.77
CA LEU A 21 64.02 -23.15 28.58
C LEU A 21 63.12 -21.91 28.61
N LEU A 22 63.71 -20.71 28.65
CA LEU A 22 62.97 -19.44 28.62
C LEU A 22 62.28 -19.24 27.27
N LEU A 23 62.98 -19.49 26.16
CA LEU A 23 62.40 -19.46 24.82
C LEU A 23 61.32 -20.53 24.62
N LEU A 24 61.54 -21.73 25.17
CA LEU A 24 60.55 -22.82 25.15
C LEU A 24 59.30 -22.48 25.97
N GLY A 25 59.43 -21.73 27.06
CA GLY A 25 58.31 -21.24 27.88
C GLY A 25 57.61 -19.99 27.32
N MET A 26 58.33 -19.15 26.56
CA MET A 26 57.79 -17.95 25.92
C MET A 26 56.90 -18.29 24.71
N LEU A 27 57.23 -19.35 23.98
CA LEU A 27 56.46 -19.81 22.82
C LEU A 27 54.98 -20.12 23.15
N PRO A 28 54.66 -20.94 24.17
CA PRO A 28 53.27 -21.17 24.61
C PRO A 28 52.55 -19.91 25.08
N ALA A 29 53.26 -18.99 25.74
CA ALA A 29 52.66 -17.75 26.24
C ALA A 29 52.27 -16.79 25.10
N VAL A 30 53.13 -16.65 24.09
CA VAL A 30 52.86 -15.84 22.90
C VAL A 30 51.76 -16.48 22.06
N THR A 31 51.76 -17.80 21.88
CA THR A 31 50.69 -18.48 21.13
C THR A 31 49.33 -18.42 21.83
N TRP A 32 49.28 -18.48 23.17
CA TRP A 32 48.03 -18.27 23.93
C TRP A 32 47.52 -16.83 23.83
N GLN A 33 48.42 -15.86 23.82
CA GLN A 33 48.05 -14.45 23.69
C GLN A 33 47.57 -14.12 22.27
N GLU A 34 48.23 -14.65 21.24
CA GLU A 34 47.81 -14.57 19.83
C GLU A 34 46.48 -15.32 19.61
N ALA A 35 46.33 -16.53 20.16
CA ALA A 35 45.07 -17.29 20.09
C ALA A 35 43.92 -16.55 20.79
N GLY A 36 44.18 -15.87 21.93
CA GLY A 36 43.19 -15.03 22.61
C GLY A 36 42.85 -13.73 21.85
N ASN A 37 43.77 -13.21 21.03
CA ASN A 37 43.49 -12.09 20.13
C ASN A 37 42.67 -12.55 18.92
N ILE A 38 43.02 -13.69 18.33
CA ILE A 38 42.29 -14.31 17.22
C ILE A 38 40.87 -14.68 17.67
N ALA A 39 40.70 -15.28 18.86
CA ALA A 39 39.38 -15.61 19.40
C ALA A 39 38.51 -14.36 19.61
N ARG A 40 39.08 -13.26 20.12
CA ARG A 40 38.36 -11.98 20.25
C ARG A 40 37.98 -11.39 18.90
N GLN A 41 38.88 -11.46 17.93
CA GLN A 41 38.64 -10.96 16.58
C GLN A 41 37.58 -11.81 15.86
N GLU A 42 37.61 -13.13 16.05
CA GLU A 42 36.61 -14.08 15.55
C GLU A 42 35.23 -13.85 16.20
N ASP A 43 35.19 -13.59 17.52
CA ASP A 43 33.95 -13.24 18.23
C ASP A 43 33.36 -11.92 17.71
N GLU A 44 34.18 -10.88 17.51
CA GLU A 44 33.77 -9.60 16.91
C GLU A 44 33.25 -9.78 15.48
N PHE A 45 33.96 -10.54 14.64
CA PHE A 45 33.52 -10.85 13.27
C PHE A 45 32.22 -11.67 13.26
N SER A 46 32.07 -12.65 14.16
CA SER A 46 30.86 -13.45 14.28
C SER A 46 29.65 -12.60 14.72
N GLY A 47 29.88 -11.64 15.63
CA GLY A 47 28.88 -10.69 16.09
C GLY A 47 28.43 -9.77 14.96
N ALA A 48 29.38 -9.16 14.25
CA ALA A 48 29.13 -8.30 13.10
C ALA A 48 28.39 -9.05 11.98
N ASN A 49 28.76 -10.29 11.70
CA ASN A 49 28.10 -11.11 10.67
C ASN A 49 26.66 -11.45 11.07
N ARG A 50 26.40 -11.80 12.33
CA ARG A 50 25.04 -12.03 12.85
C ARG A 50 24.16 -10.78 12.77
N ALA A 51 24.69 -9.62 13.14
CA ALA A 51 23.99 -8.35 13.03
C ALA A 51 23.68 -8.00 11.57
N SER A 52 24.63 -8.24 10.65
CA SER A 52 24.45 -8.05 9.21
C SER A 52 23.35 -8.95 8.62
N LEU A 53 23.34 -10.25 8.99
CA LEU A 53 22.29 -11.17 8.56
C LEU A 53 20.90 -10.75 9.04
N ARG A 54 20.78 -10.27 10.29
CA ARG A 54 19.51 -9.76 10.85
C ARG A 54 19.07 -8.46 10.19
N LEU A 55 19.99 -7.54 9.90
CA LEU A 55 19.70 -6.33 9.13
C LEU A 55 19.20 -6.67 7.72
N ASN A 56 19.83 -7.64 7.04
CA ASN A 56 19.40 -8.07 5.71
C ASN A 56 18.01 -8.74 5.74
N ASP A 57 17.73 -9.56 6.76
CA ASP A 57 16.42 -10.17 6.96
C ASP A 57 15.35 -9.11 7.24
N LEU A 58 15.61 -8.13 8.11
CA LEU A 58 14.71 -7.00 8.37
C LEU A 58 14.47 -6.17 7.11
N SER A 59 15.53 -5.85 6.37
CA SER A 59 15.44 -5.14 5.09
C SER A 59 14.59 -5.91 4.08
N GLY A 60 14.77 -7.24 3.97
CA GLY A 60 13.97 -8.08 3.08
C GLY A 60 12.48 -8.07 3.42
N LYS A 61 12.12 -8.11 4.71
CA LYS A 61 10.72 -7.98 5.15
C LYS A 61 10.13 -6.64 4.73
N VAL A 62 10.82 -5.53 4.99
CA VAL A 62 10.35 -4.18 4.64
C VAL A 62 10.25 -3.98 3.13
N GLN A 63 11.22 -4.49 2.36
CA GLN A 63 11.22 -4.41 0.89
C GLN A 63 10.12 -5.24 0.23
N SER A 64 9.52 -6.19 0.95
CA SER A 64 8.39 -6.98 0.45
C SER A 64 7.05 -6.25 0.61
N VAL A 65 6.96 -5.25 1.49
CA VAL A 65 5.73 -4.49 1.76
C VAL A 65 5.20 -3.74 0.53
N PRO A 66 6.02 -3.05 -0.30
CA PRO A 66 5.53 -2.39 -1.51
C PRO A 66 4.81 -3.33 -2.48
N ALA A 67 5.29 -4.57 -2.64
CA ALA A 67 4.63 -5.56 -3.50
C ALA A 67 3.27 -6.00 -2.95
N LEU A 68 3.17 -6.13 -1.61
CA LEU A 68 1.90 -6.40 -0.94
C LEU A 68 0.96 -5.19 -0.99
N ALA A 69 1.47 -3.97 -0.92
CA ALA A 69 0.69 -2.74 -1.07
C ALA A 69 0.10 -2.62 -2.49
N LEU A 70 0.86 -3.00 -3.53
CA LEU A 70 0.34 -3.10 -4.90
C LEU A 70 -0.74 -4.19 -5.00
N THR A 71 -0.51 -5.35 -4.39
CA THR A 71 -1.51 -6.44 -4.33
C THR A 71 -2.79 -5.98 -3.65
N LEU A 72 -2.68 -5.25 -2.54
CA LEU A 72 -3.79 -4.65 -1.80
C LEU A 72 -4.54 -3.65 -2.68
N ARG A 73 -3.82 -2.74 -3.34
CA ARG A 73 -4.41 -1.73 -4.25
C ARG A 73 -5.24 -2.40 -5.36
N ASP A 74 -4.74 -3.48 -5.93
CA ASP A 74 -5.34 -4.15 -7.08
C ASP A 74 -6.39 -5.21 -6.69
N ALA A 75 -6.51 -5.52 -5.39
CA ALA A 75 -7.41 -6.53 -4.86
C ALA A 75 -8.88 -6.26 -5.20
N GLN A 76 -9.57 -7.25 -5.76
CA GLN A 76 -10.95 -7.09 -6.24
C GLN A 76 -12.03 -7.54 -5.23
N THR A 77 -11.62 -8.12 -4.09
CA THR A 77 -12.51 -8.64 -3.05
C THR A 77 -12.03 -8.21 -1.67
N GLY A 78 -12.94 -8.10 -0.72
CA GLY A 78 -12.59 -7.74 0.67
C GLY A 78 -11.66 -8.75 1.34
N ASP A 79 -11.77 -10.04 1.00
CA ASP A 79 -10.87 -11.08 1.52
C ASP A 79 -9.44 -10.92 1.00
N ALA A 80 -9.27 -10.58 -0.28
CA ALA A 80 -7.96 -10.32 -0.86
C ALA A 80 -7.29 -9.08 -0.24
N VAL A 81 -8.08 -8.03 0.06
CA VAL A 81 -7.58 -6.85 0.78
C VAL A 81 -7.07 -7.25 2.17
N ARG A 82 -7.89 -7.99 2.93
CA ARG A 82 -7.55 -8.43 4.28
C ARG A 82 -6.34 -9.36 4.32
N ASP A 83 -6.20 -10.27 3.35
CA ASP A 83 -5.03 -11.16 3.25
C ASP A 83 -3.75 -10.36 2.97
N ALA A 84 -3.78 -9.43 2.00
CA ALA A 84 -2.63 -8.59 1.69
C ALA A 84 -2.23 -7.68 2.86
N GLU A 85 -3.21 -7.04 3.50
CA GLU A 85 -3.01 -6.23 4.72
C GLU A 85 -2.41 -7.07 5.85
N ALA A 86 -2.97 -8.25 6.14
CA ALA A 86 -2.49 -9.11 7.22
C ALA A 86 -1.05 -9.56 7.00
N ARG A 87 -0.68 -9.92 5.76
CA ARG A 87 0.70 -10.30 5.41
C ARG A 87 1.65 -9.11 5.55
N ALA A 88 1.27 -7.94 5.07
CA ALA A 88 2.09 -6.73 5.19
C ALA A 88 2.30 -6.35 6.66
N ARG A 89 1.23 -6.34 7.47
CA ARG A 89 1.30 -6.13 8.92
C ARG A 89 2.14 -7.17 9.63
N GLN A 90 2.09 -8.43 9.21
CA GLN A 90 2.93 -9.47 9.82
C GLN A 90 4.41 -9.19 9.59
N LEU A 91 4.81 -8.82 8.36
CA LEU A 91 6.21 -8.49 8.05
C LEU A 91 6.68 -7.25 8.82
N LEU A 92 5.84 -6.21 8.90
CA LEU A 92 6.15 -4.99 9.63
C LEU A 92 6.24 -5.24 11.14
N ARG A 93 5.32 -6.01 11.74
CA ARG A 93 5.40 -6.39 13.16
C ARG A 93 6.67 -7.19 13.46
N GLN A 94 7.03 -8.14 12.61
CA GLN A 94 8.28 -8.89 12.76
C GLN A 94 9.50 -7.96 12.70
N ALA A 95 9.49 -6.96 11.82
CA ALA A 95 10.57 -5.96 11.75
C ALA A 95 10.61 -5.06 13.01
N GLU A 96 9.45 -4.66 13.52
CA GLU A 96 9.33 -3.86 14.75
C GLU A 96 9.80 -4.63 16.00
N GLU A 97 9.46 -5.91 16.12
CA GLU A 97 9.86 -6.75 17.26
C GLU A 97 11.37 -7.03 17.26
N GLN A 98 11.96 -7.21 16.06
CA GLN A 98 13.39 -7.51 15.90
C GLN A 98 14.27 -6.26 15.98
N GLY A 99 13.74 -5.09 15.61
CA GLY A 99 14.46 -3.83 15.51
C GLY A 99 15.20 -3.40 16.80
N PRO A 100 14.53 -3.35 17.97
CA PRO A 100 15.17 -2.92 19.22
C PRO A 100 16.33 -3.81 19.67
N ALA A 101 16.21 -5.13 19.50
CA ALA A 101 17.30 -6.05 19.83
C ALA A 101 18.49 -5.84 18.88
N LEU A 102 18.21 -5.67 17.59
CA LEU A 102 19.22 -5.40 16.58
C LEU A 102 19.95 -4.07 16.84
N LEU A 103 19.22 -3.00 17.18
CA LEU A 103 19.82 -1.70 17.49
C LEU A 103 20.84 -1.79 18.64
N ARG A 104 20.58 -2.60 19.67
CA ARG A 104 21.54 -2.76 20.79
C ARG A 104 22.81 -3.50 20.41
N GLU A 105 22.77 -4.32 19.36
CA GLU A 105 23.91 -5.09 18.87
C GLU A 105 24.77 -4.32 17.85
N LEU A 106 24.30 -3.17 17.37
CA LEU A 106 25.01 -2.35 16.38
C LEU A 106 25.99 -1.37 17.03
N PRO A 107 27.07 -0.95 16.31
CA PRO A 107 27.94 0.14 16.73
C PRO A 107 27.17 1.46 16.93
N GLU A 108 27.54 2.29 17.90
CA GLU A 108 26.85 3.57 18.23
C GLU A 108 26.61 4.47 17.01
N ALA A 109 27.59 4.54 16.09
CA ALA A 109 27.46 5.33 14.86
C ALA A 109 26.32 4.87 13.94
N LEU A 110 26.00 3.56 13.94
CA LEU A 110 24.88 2.98 13.20
C LEU A 110 23.57 3.09 13.99
N GLN A 111 23.62 2.98 15.33
CA GLN A 111 22.45 3.19 16.19
C GLN A 111 21.83 4.57 15.96
N ALA A 112 22.65 5.63 15.92
CA ALA A 112 22.19 6.99 15.66
C ALA A 112 21.52 7.13 14.28
N ARG A 113 22.01 6.43 13.26
CA ARG A 113 21.44 6.44 11.90
C ARG A 113 20.13 5.67 11.77
N LEU A 114 19.90 4.70 12.66
CA LEU A 114 18.72 3.82 12.63
C LEU A 114 17.75 4.10 13.79
N ALA A 115 17.99 5.16 14.56
CA ALA A 115 17.17 5.53 15.72
C ALA A 115 15.71 5.82 15.34
N GLU A 116 15.47 6.32 14.13
CA GLU A 116 14.14 6.64 13.61
C GLU A 116 13.40 5.42 13.03
N MET A 117 14.10 4.31 12.78
CA MET A 117 13.54 3.11 12.15
C MET A 117 12.26 2.61 12.83
N PRO A 118 12.15 2.51 14.18
CA PRO A 118 10.93 2.05 14.83
C PRO A 118 9.73 2.96 14.60
N THR A 119 9.94 4.26 14.42
CA THR A 119 8.86 5.21 14.11
C THR A 119 8.46 5.08 12.64
N LEU A 120 9.43 5.01 11.73
CA LEU A 120 9.17 4.81 10.31
C LEU A 120 8.41 3.50 10.03
N LEU A 121 8.73 2.41 10.72
CA LEU A 121 8.01 1.14 10.60
C LEU A 121 6.53 1.27 11.04
N ARG A 122 6.28 1.98 12.14
CA ARG A 122 4.91 2.26 12.62
C ARG A 122 4.14 3.13 11.65
N ASP A 123 4.76 4.17 11.11
CA ASP A 123 4.15 5.06 10.13
C ASP A 123 3.82 4.32 8.82
N TYR A 124 4.68 3.37 8.45
CA TYR A 124 4.49 2.50 7.29
C TYR A 124 3.36 1.51 7.52
N ALA A 125 3.26 0.91 8.71
CA ALA A 125 2.13 0.06 9.09
C ALA A 125 0.81 0.85 9.04
N GLY A 126 0.78 2.06 9.61
CA GLY A 126 -0.39 2.93 9.50
C GLY A 126 -0.76 3.27 8.06
N ALA A 127 0.21 3.42 7.16
CA ALA A 127 -0.06 3.67 5.74
C ALA A 127 -0.74 2.47 5.08
N VAL A 128 -0.27 1.25 5.36
CA VAL A 128 -0.90 0.00 4.87
C VAL A 128 -2.34 -0.13 5.37
N ASP A 129 -2.57 0.25 6.63
CA ASP A 129 -3.91 0.20 7.26
C ASP A 129 -4.88 1.16 6.59
N GLU A 130 -4.45 2.41 6.38
CA GLU A 130 -5.23 3.42 5.67
C GLU A 130 -5.50 3.01 4.21
N MET A 131 -4.55 2.34 3.55
CA MET A 131 -4.80 1.76 2.24
C MET A 131 -5.86 0.66 2.29
N ALA A 132 -5.77 -0.27 3.25
CA ALA A 132 -6.77 -1.33 3.39
C ALA A 132 -8.18 -0.75 3.60
N GLU A 133 -8.31 0.26 4.46
CA GLU A 133 -9.58 0.94 4.73
C GLU A 133 -10.15 1.58 3.46
N ASN A 134 -9.36 2.36 2.73
CA ASN A 134 -9.82 3.01 1.51
C ASN A 134 -10.18 2.00 0.43
N ARG A 135 -9.42 0.91 0.30
CA ARG A 135 -9.75 -0.14 -0.67
C ARG A 135 -11.06 -0.86 -0.31
N LEU A 136 -11.28 -1.17 0.96
CA LEU A 136 -12.54 -1.76 1.42
C LEU A 136 -13.72 -0.81 1.19
N ARG A 137 -13.57 0.49 1.50
CA ARG A 137 -14.60 1.51 1.23
C ARG A 137 -14.95 1.57 -0.25
N LEU A 138 -13.94 1.56 -1.12
CA LEU A 138 -14.13 1.51 -2.57
C LEU A 138 -14.92 0.27 -3.00
N LEU A 139 -14.53 -0.93 -2.55
CA LEU A 139 -15.20 -2.17 -2.90
C LEU A 139 -16.65 -2.21 -2.38
N GLN A 140 -16.88 -1.72 -1.16
CA GLN A 140 -18.22 -1.64 -0.58
C GLN A 140 -19.13 -0.69 -1.37
N ALA A 141 -18.63 0.48 -1.78
CA ALA A 141 -19.38 1.41 -2.62
C ALA A 141 -19.66 0.82 -4.01
N ARG A 142 -18.68 0.11 -4.60
CA ARG A 142 -18.82 -0.55 -5.91
C ARG A 142 -19.88 -1.65 -5.88
N ASP A 143 -19.72 -2.60 -4.96
CA ASP A 143 -20.50 -3.83 -4.95
C ASP A 143 -21.84 -3.67 -4.23
N GLY A 144 -21.87 -2.91 -3.14
CA GLY A 144 -23.06 -2.71 -2.31
C GLY A 144 -23.99 -1.60 -2.79
N ARG A 145 -23.51 -0.67 -3.61
CA ARG A 145 -24.30 0.49 -4.06
C ARG A 145 -24.28 0.67 -5.57
N PHE A 146 -23.11 0.86 -6.17
CA PHE A 146 -23.00 1.25 -7.58
C PHE A 146 -23.65 0.23 -8.53
N TYR A 147 -23.32 -1.07 -8.42
CA TYR A 147 -23.93 -2.09 -9.28
C TYR A 147 -25.43 -2.28 -9.04
N PRO A 148 -25.93 -2.42 -7.80
CA PRO A 148 -27.37 -2.49 -7.54
C PRO A 148 -28.15 -1.29 -8.09
N ILE A 149 -27.66 -0.07 -7.84
CA ILE A 149 -28.32 1.17 -8.33
C ILE A 149 -28.29 1.23 -9.85
N SER A 150 -27.20 0.81 -10.49
CA SER A 150 -27.11 0.74 -11.95
C SER A 150 -28.24 -0.11 -12.53
N ALA A 151 -28.46 -1.31 -12.00
CA ALA A 151 -29.55 -2.18 -12.45
C ALA A 151 -30.94 -1.58 -12.17
N ALA A 152 -31.13 -0.94 -11.01
CA ALA A 152 -32.39 -0.29 -10.65
C ALA A 152 -32.75 0.90 -11.57
N ILE A 153 -31.75 1.65 -12.03
CA ILE A 153 -31.95 2.71 -13.03
C ILE A 153 -32.44 2.11 -14.34
N ASP A 154 -31.82 1.03 -14.82
CA ASP A 154 -32.19 0.42 -16.10
C ASP A 154 -33.66 -0.07 -16.08
N GLN A 155 -34.07 -0.70 -14.99
CA GLN A 155 -35.46 -1.12 -14.78
C GLN A 155 -36.43 0.08 -14.73
N THR A 156 -36.04 1.17 -14.04
CA THR A 156 -36.88 2.37 -13.95
C THR A 156 -37.01 3.06 -15.31
N MET A 157 -35.93 3.10 -16.09
CA MET A 157 -35.91 3.66 -17.44
C MET A 157 -36.81 2.88 -18.39
N GLU A 158 -36.81 1.55 -18.32
CA GLU A 158 -37.72 0.69 -19.09
C GLU A 158 -39.19 0.99 -18.77
N SER A 159 -39.50 1.18 -17.47
CA SER A 159 -40.85 1.57 -17.04
C SER A 159 -41.26 2.94 -17.61
N VAL A 160 -40.39 3.95 -17.52
CA VAL A 160 -40.62 5.29 -18.07
C VAL A 160 -40.88 5.20 -19.57
N LEU A 161 -40.00 4.55 -20.33
CA LEU A 161 -40.11 4.44 -21.79
C LEU A 161 -41.37 3.70 -22.24
N SER A 162 -41.81 2.69 -21.48
CA SER A 162 -43.05 1.95 -21.76
C SER A 162 -44.31 2.79 -21.50
N ALA A 163 -44.27 3.69 -20.52
CA ALA A 163 -45.41 4.54 -20.15
C ALA A 163 -45.53 5.82 -20.99
N VAL A 164 -44.43 6.29 -21.61
CA VAL A 164 -44.39 7.56 -22.36
C VAL A 164 -45.47 7.68 -23.44
N GLU A 165 -45.84 6.58 -24.10
CA GLU A 165 -46.87 6.59 -25.15
C GLU A 165 -48.29 6.87 -24.64
N PHE A 166 -48.56 6.54 -23.38
CA PHE A 166 -49.89 6.60 -22.80
C PHE A 166 -50.07 7.77 -21.85
N ASP A 167 -48.99 8.15 -21.15
CA ASP A 167 -49.02 9.10 -20.04
C ASP A 167 -48.45 10.49 -20.42
N THR A 168 -48.41 10.82 -21.71
CA THR A 168 -48.04 12.16 -22.20
C THR A 168 -49.20 12.85 -22.91
N ASP A 169 -49.23 14.19 -22.83
CA ASP A 169 -50.37 14.99 -23.29
C ASP A 169 -50.54 14.99 -24.83
N SER A 170 -49.48 14.64 -25.57
CA SER A 170 -49.49 14.58 -27.03
C SER A 170 -48.36 13.71 -27.59
N ASN A 171 -48.50 13.27 -28.86
CA ASN A 171 -47.45 12.53 -29.56
C ASN A 171 -46.13 13.32 -29.68
N SER A 172 -46.20 14.65 -29.76
CA SER A 172 -44.98 15.49 -29.77
C SER A 172 -44.31 15.51 -28.41
N ALA A 173 -45.08 15.60 -27.31
CA ALA A 173 -44.56 15.51 -25.95
C ALA A 173 -43.96 14.12 -25.68
N ALA A 174 -44.60 13.05 -26.16
CA ALA A 174 -44.07 11.69 -26.10
C ALA A 174 -42.70 11.58 -26.80
N THR A 175 -42.57 12.16 -27.99
CA THR A 175 -41.34 12.12 -28.77
C THR A 175 -40.22 12.92 -28.08
N GLU A 176 -40.53 14.12 -27.61
CA GLU A 176 -39.58 14.95 -26.87
C GLU A 176 -39.11 14.26 -25.59
N LEU A 177 -40.03 13.71 -24.80
CA LEU A 177 -39.66 13.01 -23.56
C LEU A 177 -38.74 11.82 -23.82
N ARG A 178 -39.00 11.01 -24.86
CA ARG A 178 -38.10 9.91 -25.24
C ARG A 178 -36.70 10.42 -25.57
N GLU A 179 -36.57 11.51 -26.33
CA GLU A 179 -35.28 12.10 -26.68
C GLU A 179 -34.54 12.62 -25.44
N ARG A 180 -35.24 13.30 -24.52
CA ARG A 180 -34.64 13.78 -23.26
C ARG A 180 -34.21 12.62 -22.37
N MET A 181 -35.05 11.59 -22.23
CA MET A 181 -34.73 10.40 -21.43
C MET A 181 -33.58 9.59 -22.03
N ALA A 182 -33.50 9.47 -23.36
CA ALA A 182 -32.35 8.85 -24.03
C ALA A 182 -31.05 9.63 -23.76
N SER A 183 -31.09 10.97 -23.81
CA SER A 183 -29.94 11.83 -23.49
C SER A 183 -29.51 11.68 -22.03
N PHE A 184 -30.47 11.62 -21.10
CA PHE A 184 -30.24 11.33 -19.70
C PHE A 184 -29.57 9.96 -19.49
N GLN A 185 -30.10 8.91 -20.14
CA GLN A 185 -29.55 7.55 -20.05
C GLN A 185 -28.13 7.47 -20.61
N ASN A 186 -27.87 8.15 -21.73
CA ASN A 186 -26.52 8.24 -22.29
C ASN A 186 -25.54 8.90 -21.32
N ALA A 187 -25.93 9.97 -20.64
CA ALA A 187 -25.09 10.60 -19.61
C ALA A 187 -24.86 9.68 -18.41
N VAL A 188 -25.86 8.91 -17.98
CA VAL A 188 -25.70 7.87 -16.94
C VAL A 188 -24.72 6.78 -17.40
N ASN A 189 -24.81 6.34 -18.65
CA ASN A 189 -23.88 5.36 -19.21
C ASN A 189 -22.45 5.91 -19.30
N ASP A 190 -22.27 7.18 -19.64
CA ASP A 190 -20.96 7.84 -19.63
C ASP A 190 -20.33 7.84 -18.21
N ILE A 191 -21.13 8.05 -17.17
CA ILE A 191 -20.68 7.90 -15.76
C ILE A 191 -20.22 6.47 -15.51
N ARG A 192 -21.03 5.48 -15.90
CA ARG A 192 -20.73 4.05 -15.68
C ARG A 192 -19.45 3.63 -16.38
N PHE A 193 -19.32 3.93 -17.67
CA PHE A 193 -18.13 3.59 -18.45
C PHE A 193 -16.90 4.35 -17.96
N GLY A 194 -17.05 5.63 -17.62
CA GLY A 194 -15.99 6.44 -17.04
C GLY A 194 -15.46 5.82 -15.75
N LEU A 195 -16.36 5.40 -14.84
CA LEU A 195 -15.98 4.77 -13.58
C LEU A 195 -15.34 3.40 -13.80
N GLN A 196 -15.88 2.56 -14.68
CA GLN A 196 -15.27 1.26 -15.00
C GLN A 196 -13.86 1.42 -15.56
N ARG A 197 -13.65 2.41 -16.43
CA ARG A 197 -12.33 2.72 -16.96
C ARG A 197 -11.40 3.25 -15.86
N PHE A 198 -11.88 4.13 -14.98
CA PHE A 198 -11.12 4.57 -13.81
C PHE A 198 -10.71 3.37 -12.93
N LEU A 199 -11.61 2.44 -12.64
CA LEU A 199 -11.30 1.25 -11.84
C LEU A 199 -10.27 0.33 -12.51
N ALA A 200 -10.25 0.30 -13.84
CA ALA A 200 -9.31 -0.51 -14.61
C ALA A 200 -7.94 0.15 -14.81
N THR A 201 -7.88 1.49 -14.93
CA THR A 201 -6.65 2.20 -15.33
C THR A 201 -6.14 3.22 -14.31
N GLN A 202 -6.92 3.57 -13.29
CA GLN A 202 -6.62 4.60 -12.28
C GLN A 202 -6.26 5.98 -12.88
N ASP A 203 -6.79 6.27 -14.07
CA ASP A 203 -6.45 7.48 -14.82
C ASP A 203 -7.27 8.69 -14.34
N ALA A 204 -6.59 9.69 -13.78
CA ALA A 204 -7.19 10.94 -13.30
C ALA A 204 -7.92 11.74 -14.40
N GLN A 205 -7.61 11.53 -15.68
CA GLN A 205 -8.37 12.15 -16.78
C GLN A 205 -9.82 11.64 -16.82
N GLN A 206 -10.08 10.41 -16.37
CA GLN A 206 -11.44 9.85 -16.30
C GLN A 206 -12.31 10.60 -15.28
N THR A 207 -11.76 11.02 -14.14
CA THR A 207 -12.48 11.81 -13.13
C THR A 207 -13.12 13.06 -13.73
N ARG A 208 -12.41 13.78 -14.62
CA ARG A 208 -12.96 14.97 -15.29
C ARG A 208 -14.11 14.63 -16.24
N ARG A 209 -13.99 13.51 -16.96
CA ARG A 209 -15.04 13.04 -17.89
C ARG A 209 -16.30 12.62 -17.13
N ILE A 210 -16.13 11.90 -16.02
CA ILE A 210 -17.23 11.50 -15.13
C ILE A 210 -17.94 12.75 -14.59
N ARG A 211 -17.21 13.74 -14.07
CA ARG A 211 -17.80 15.00 -13.59
C ARG A 211 -18.59 15.75 -14.68
N SER A 212 -18.08 15.76 -15.92
CA SER A 212 -18.81 16.33 -17.05
C SER A 212 -20.11 15.56 -17.35
N ALA A 213 -20.07 14.22 -17.32
CA ALA A 213 -21.25 13.38 -17.50
C ALA A 213 -22.30 13.58 -16.40
N ILE A 214 -21.88 13.74 -15.14
CA ILE A 214 -22.76 14.09 -14.00
C ILE A 214 -23.48 15.41 -14.27
N ALA A 215 -22.78 16.44 -14.75
CA ALA A 215 -23.40 17.72 -15.08
C ALA A 215 -24.45 17.58 -16.20
N LYS A 216 -24.12 16.84 -17.27
CA LYS A 216 -25.05 16.54 -18.37
C LYS A 216 -26.29 15.78 -17.88
N GLN A 217 -26.10 14.75 -17.07
CA GLN A 217 -27.18 13.94 -16.49
C GLN A 217 -28.20 14.82 -15.75
N ARG A 218 -27.73 15.76 -14.91
CA ARG A 218 -28.62 16.69 -14.19
C ARG A 218 -29.42 17.61 -15.13
N VAL A 219 -28.77 18.17 -16.15
CA VAL A 219 -29.42 19.03 -17.15
C VAL A 219 -30.47 18.26 -17.95
N HIS A 220 -30.14 17.05 -18.41
CA HIS A 220 -31.07 16.21 -19.17
C HIS A 220 -32.25 15.75 -18.32
N LEU A 221 -32.06 15.44 -17.04
CA LEU A 221 -33.15 15.13 -16.11
C LEU A 221 -34.10 16.32 -15.95
N GLN A 222 -33.56 17.51 -15.70
CA GLN A 222 -34.37 18.72 -15.55
C GLN A 222 -35.15 19.03 -16.84
N SER A 223 -34.52 18.84 -18.00
CA SER A 223 -35.16 18.99 -19.29
C SER A 223 -36.28 17.96 -19.49
N ALA A 224 -36.10 16.70 -19.11
CA ALA A 224 -37.14 15.68 -19.18
C ALA A 224 -38.34 16.03 -18.29
N LEU A 225 -38.11 16.48 -17.05
CA LEU A 225 -39.16 16.88 -16.11
C LEU A 225 -39.94 18.13 -16.53
N SER A 226 -39.45 18.88 -17.51
CA SER A 226 -40.15 20.05 -18.07
C SER A 226 -41.17 19.70 -19.15
N VAL A 227 -41.15 18.46 -19.67
CA VAL A 227 -42.11 18.00 -20.69
C VAL A 227 -43.49 17.81 -20.05
N PRO A 228 -44.59 18.28 -20.68
CA PRO A 228 -45.95 18.00 -20.21
C PRO A 228 -46.26 16.50 -20.19
N MET A 229 -46.61 15.97 -19.02
CA MET A 229 -46.87 14.55 -18.78
C MET A 229 -47.78 14.35 -17.56
N ALA A 230 -48.42 13.18 -17.47
CA ALA A 230 -49.19 12.80 -16.30
C ALA A 230 -48.31 12.71 -15.04
N GLU A 231 -48.88 13.02 -13.87
CA GLU A 231 -48.11 13.04 -12.61
C GLU A 231 -47.51 11.67 -12.25
N ARG A 232 -48.15 10.57 -12.66
CA ARG A 232 -47.60 9.21 -12.50
C ARG A 232 -46.27 9.04 -13.25
N LEU A 233 -46.23 9.36 -14.54
CA LEU A 233 -45.00 9.29 -15.33
C LEU A 233 -43.93 10.23 -14.80
N LYS A 234 -44.33 11.41 -14.33
CA LYS A 234 -43.44 12.37 -13.70
C LYS A 234 -42.82 11.84 -12.41
N GLU A 235 -43.56 11.07 -11.62
CA GLU A 235 -43.05 10.38 -10.43
C GLU A 235 -41.99 9.33 -10.81
N ASP A 236 -42.22 8.54 -11.85
CA ASP A 236 -41.23 7.57 -12.35
C ASP A 236 -39.95 8.25 -12.86
N VAL A 237 -40.08 9.38 -13.58
CA VAL A 237 -38.92 10.19 -14.01
C VAL A 237 -38.18 10.76 -12.79
N ARG A 238 -38.88 11.24 -11.75
CA ARG A 238 -38.25 11.70 -10.50
C ARG A 238 -37.51 10.56 -9.80
N LYS A 239 -38.08 9.36 -9.77
CA LYS A 239 -37.45 8.16 -9.22
C LYS A 239 -36.17 7.79 -9.97
N ALA A 240 -36.18 7.83 -11.30
CA ALA A 240 -34.96 7.65 -12.10
C ALA A 240 -33.90 8.70 -11.75
N GLY A 241 -34.33 9.95 -11.53
CA GLY A 241 -33.46 11.04 -11.07
C GLY A 241 -32.85 10.80 -9.68
N GLN A 242 -33.62 10.29 -8.72
CA GLN A 242 -33.16 9.95 -7.38
C GLN A 242 -32.10 8.84 -7.43
N LEU A 243 -32.39 7.75 -8.15
CA LEU A 243 -31.44 6.66 -8.34
C LEU A 243 -30.15 7.14 -9.03
N ALA A 244 -30.26 8.02 -10.03
CA ALA A 244 -29.08 8.61 -10.65
C ALA A 244 -28.28 9.48 -9.66
N ALA A 245 -28.92 10.23 -8.76
CA ALA A 245 -28.22 10.97 -7.71
C ALA A 245 -27.50 10.03 -6.71
N GLU A 246 -28.11 8.91 -6.34
CA GLU A 246 -27.47 7.88 -5.51
C GLU A 246 -26.29 7.21 -6.22
N LEU A 247 -26.41 6.95 -7.53
CA LEU A 247 -25.32 6.44 -8.36
C LEU A 247 -24.13 7.42 -8.36
N VAL A 248 -24.41 8.73 -8.48
CA VAL A 248 -23.39 9.78 -8.41
C VAL A 248 -22.71 9.79 -7.05
N ALA A 249 -23.47 9.71 -5.95
CA ALA A 249 -22.89 9.65 -4.62
C ALA A 249 -21.98 8.42 -4.42
N ALA A 250 -22.39 7.25 -4.93
CA ALA A 250 -21.54 6.05 -4.91
C ALA A 250 -20.30 6.22 -5.80
N THR A 251 -20.43 6.87 -6.95
CA THR A 251 -19.31 7.17 -7.85
C THR A 251 -18.29 8.10 -7.19
N ASP A 252 -18.73 9.16 -6.53
CA ASP A 252 -17.86 10.10 -5.83
C ASP A 252 -17.11 9.41 -4.67
N GLU A 253 -17.78 8.51 -3.93
CA GLU A 253 -17.14 7.71 -2.88
C GLU A 253 -16.05 6.80 -3.44
N ILE A 254 -16.31 6.12 -4.56
CA ILE A 254 -15.34 5.25 -5.25
C ILE A 254 -14.13 6.06 -5.74
N LEU A 255 -14.37 7.21 -6.37
CA LEU A 255 -13.32 8.09 -6.87
C LEU A 255 -12.47 8.64 -5.72
N GLY A 256 -13.10 9.14 -4.65
CA GLY A 256 -12.41 9.68 -3.50
C GLY A 256 -11.54 8.63 -2.78
N ALA A 257 -12.05 7.41 -2.60
CA ALA A 257 -11.29 6.31 -2.04
C ALA A 257 -10.12 5.89 -2.95
N GLY A 258 -10.32 5.87 -4.27
CA GLY A 258 -9.27 5.61 -5.25
C GLY A 258 -8.17 6.67 -5.26
N GLU A 259 -8.53 7.95 -5.22
CA GLU A 259 -7.58 9.06 -5.15
C GLU A 259 -6.78 9.05 -3.83
N ALA A 260 -7.42 8.73 -2.71
CA ALA A 260 -6.75 8.57 -1.41
C ALA A 260 -5.73 7.42 -1.43
N LEU A 261 -6.07 6.28 -2.04
CA LEU A 261 -5.18 5.14 -2.22
C LEU A 261 -3.91 5.52 -2.99
N GLU A 262 -4.07 6.18 -4.14
CA GLU A 262 -2.93 6.62 -4.95
C GLU A 262 -2.08 7.66 -4.20
N GLY A 263 -2.72 8.56 -3.45
CA GLY A 263 -2.03 9.52 -2.60
C GLY A 263 -1.15 8.86 -1.54
N ILE A 264 -1.67 7.85 -0.83
CA ILE A 264 -0.90 7.10 0.16
C ILE A 264 0.25 6.34 -0.51
N MET A 265 -0.01 5.68 -1.65
CA MET A 265 1.01 4.95 -2.40
C MET A 265 2.18 5.86 -2.79
N ALA A 266 1.89 7.00 -3.41
CA ALA A 266 2.90 7.91 -3.92
C ALA A 266 3.66 8.65 -2.81
N GLN A 267 3.04 8.93 -1.67
CA GLN A 267 3.64 9.75 -0.61
C GLN A 267 4.32 8.93 0.50
N ARG A 268 3.79 7.73 0.80
CA ARG A 268 4.16 6.97 2.01
C ARG A 268 4.72 5.57 1.72
N ILE A 269 4.38 4.96 0.59
CA ILE A 269 4.81 3.60 0.24
C ILE A 269 5.97 3.63 -0.78
N GLN A 270 5.85 4.43 -1.84
CA GLN A 270 6.82 4.56 -2.94
C GLN A 270 7.10 6.03 -3.26
N PRO A 271 7.72 6.80 -2.34
CA PRO A 271 8.06 8.18 -2.60
C PRO A 271 9.11 8.30 -3.73
N GLY A 272 8.73 8.95 -4.83
CA GLY A 272 9.63 9.27 -5.95
C GLY A 272 9.79 8.19 -7.02
N ALA A 273 8.92 7.18 -7.03
CA ALA A 273 8.75 6.26 -8.16
C ALA A 273 8.03 6.92 -9.36
#